data_AF-A0A382WRK8-F1
#
_entry.id   AF-A0A382WRK8-F1
#
_cell.length_a   1.000
_cell.length_b   1.000
_cell.length_c   1.000
_cell.angle_alpha   90.00
_cell.angle_beta   90.00
_cell.angle_gamma   90.00
#
_symmetry.space_group_name_H-M   'P 1'
#
loop_
_entity.id
_entity.type
_entity.pdbx_description
1 polymer ?
#
loop_
_entity_poly.entity_id
_entity_poly.type
_entity_poly.pdbx_seq_one_letter_code
_entity_poly.pdbx_strand_id
1 'polypeptide(L)'
;DGGGKSLELINPGISNKHGQNWAAGTVEEGTPGTVNSVFNADAAPMILNVRHSPIVPQSSSRVHITVRLVDEQKTGLAADLFYRPDPAEDYLTAPLHDDGTHGDGLAGDGLFGLFIPAFPNGTVVEFYIRARDAQAHSRIYPAVAVQEDARRANLLYQVDDSLADDSLPFFRIIMTKAERDYFLSMVKNSTGRFSDARMNATFISRMSGKQEIRYLADIRNRGNGSRWKTPNNFRVDFPSDTPWHGVEKINLNAQYPHIQLLGSALCQQAGLLVS
;
A
#
# COMPACT_ATOMS: atom_id res chain seq x y z
N ASP A 1 -3.12 11.86 30.45
CA ASP A 1 -2.18 12.38 31.46
C ASP A 1 -1.35 13.57 30.97
N GLY A 2 -1.42 13.97 29.69
CA GLY A 2 -1.10 15.33 29.22
C GLY A 2 0.38 15.75 29.25
N GLY A 3 1.23 15.03 29.98
CA GLY A 3 2.67 15.26 30.07
C GLY A 3 3.51 14.55 29.01
N GLY A 4 2.88 13.93 28.01
CA GLY A 4 3.57 13.24 26.92
C GLY A 4 3.78 14.13 25.70
N LYS A 5 4.70 13.72 24.82
CA LYS A 5 4.89 14.29 23.48
C LYS A 5 3.59 14.38 22.67
N SER A 6 3.41 15.49 21.97
CA SER A 6 2.28 15.73 21.09
C SER A 6 2.59 15.41 19.62
N LEU A 7 1.58 15.24 18.78
CA LEU A 7 1.76 15.18 17.32
C LEU A 7 1.90 16.61 16.79
N GLU A 8 3.01 16.91 16.10
CA GLU A 8 3.35 18.25 15.64
C GLU A 8 3.50 18.29 14.11
N LEU A 9 3.11 19.41 13.52
CA LEU A 9 3.27 19.68 12.09
C LEU A 9 4.74 20.05 11.80
N ILE A 10 5.35 19.42 10.79
CA ILE A 10 6.76 19.61 10.44
C ILE A 10 6.95 20.94 9.70
N ASN A 11 6.25 21.13 8.57
CA ASN A 11 6.35 22.35 7.76
C ASN A 11 4.95 22.96 7.55
N PRO A 12 4.65 24.13 8.16
CA PRO A 12 3.38 24.82 7.98
C PRO A 12 3.22 25.48 6.59
N GLY A 13 4.29 25.58 5.80
CA GLY A 13 4.28 26.10 4.43
C GLY A 13 3.71 25.13 3.39
N ILE A 14 3.52 23.85 3.74
CA ILE A 14 2.96 22.81 2.88
C ILE A 14 1.69 22.18 3.50
N SER A 15 1.02 21.32 2.75
CA SER A 15 -0.24 20.70 3.16
C SER A 15 -0.14 19.94 4.49
N ASN A 16 -1.09 20.18 5.39
CA ASN A 16 -1.24 19.44 6.64
C ASN A 16 -2.15 18.20 6.50
N LYS A 17 -2.60 17.86 5.30
CA LYS A 17 -3.54 16.75 5.04
C LYS A 17 -2.87 15.38 4.92
N HIS A 18 -1.55 15.30 5.10
CA HIS A 18 -0.78 14.12 4.78
C HIS A 18 0.15 13.78 5.93
N GLY A 19 0.12 12.53 6.39
CA GLY A 19 0.90 12.07 7.56
C GLY A 19 2.41 12.29 7.44
N GLN A 20 2.95 12.36 6.22
CA GLN A 20 4.37 12.66 5.96
C GLN A 20 4.81 14.08 6.38
N ASN A 21 3.88 14.98 6.69
CA ASN A 21 4.16 16.31 7.25
C ASN A 21 3.89 16.40 8.76
N TRP A 22 3.72 15.26 9.44
CA TRP A 22 3.50 15.19 10.87
C TRP A 22 4.54 14.28 11.52
N ALA A 23 5.00 14.66 12.71
CA ALA A 23 5.91 13.85 13.51
C ALA A 23 5.54 13.94 14.99
N ALA A 24 5.97 12.96 15.79
CA ALA A 24 5.91 13.08 17.23
C ALA A 24 6.90 14.18 17.67
N GLY A 25 6.42 15.13 18.47
CA GLY A 25 7.23 16.18 19.06
C GLY A 25 8.40 15.59 19.86
N THR A 26 9.50 16.34 19.97
CA THR A 26 10.68 15.91 20.72
C THR A 26 10.64 16.36 22.18
N VAL A 27 9.75 17.30 22.52
CA VAL A 27 9.59 17.90 23.84
C VAL A 27 8.30 17.40 24.50
N GLU A 28 8.36 17.11 25.80
CA GLU A 28 7.20 16.76 26.63
C GLU A 28 6.26 17.96 26.78
N GLU A 29 4.95 17.74 26.99
CA GLU A 29 3.91 18.78 27.04
C GLU A 29 3.66 19.54 25.72
N GLY A 30 4.46 19.28 24.67
CA GLY A 30 4.34 19.90 23.35
C GLY A 30 4.87 21.34 23.30
N THR A 31 4.46 22.09 22.28
CA THR A 31 4.96 23.44 21.97
C THR A 31 3.84 24.51 21.87
N PRO A 32 2.92 24.61 22.85
CA PRO A 32 1.84 25.59 22.79
C PRO A 32 2.38 27.03 22.79
N GLY A 33 2.01 27.81 21.76
CA GLY A 33 2.38 29.21 21.63
C GLY A 33 3.83 29.45 21.17
N THR A 34 4.57 28.40 20.84
CA THR A 34 5.93 28.48 20.30
C THR A 34 6.03 27.71 18.97
N VAL A 35 7.21 27.74 18.34
CA VAL A 35 7.48 26.95 17.12
C VAL A 35 7.55 25.47 17.49
N ASN A 36 6.96 24.61 16.65
CA ASN A 36 6.99 23.16 16.82
C ASN A 36 8.43 22.64 16.93
N SER A 37 8.64 21.67 17.82
CA SER A 37 9.94 21.08 18.09
C SER A 37 10.50 20.26 16.93
N VAL A 38 9.61 19.82 16.02
CA VAL A 38 9.94 19.12 14.77
C VAL A 38 9.88 20.03 13.55
N PHE A 39 9.80 21.35 13.75
CA PHE A 39 9.74 22.29 12.65
C PHE A 39 10.95 22.12 11.71
N ASN A 40 10.67 21.93 10.42
CA ASN A 40 11.67 21.94 9.39
C ASN A 40 11.15 22.75 8.19
N ALA A 41 11.88 23.80 7.84
CA ALA A 41 11.53 24.66 6.72
C ALA A 41 11.95 24.09 5.35
N ASP A 42 12.87 23.11 5.35
CA ASP A 42 13.45 22.46 4.17
C ASP A 42 13.39 20.94 4.36
N ALA A 43 12.23 20.35 4.09
CA ALA A 43 11.90 18.98 4.45
C ALA A 43 11.78 18.11 3.21
N ALA A 44 12.34 16.89 3.25
CA ALA A 44 12.33 16.00 2.10
C ALA A 44 10.96 15.87 1.40
N PRO A 45 10.93 15.78 0.06
CA PRO A 45 9.69 15.82 -0.71
C PRO A 45 8.67 14.77 -0.25
N MET A 46 7.42 15.17 -0.19
CA MET A 46 6.30 14.27 0.03
C MET A 46 6.09 13.38 -1.18
N ILE A 47 6.01 12.07 -0.97
CA ILE A 47 5.69 11.09 -2.01
C ILE A 47 4.23 10.70 -1.88
N LEU A 48 3.39 11.17 -2.80
CA LEU A 48 1.94 11.03 -2.74
C LEU A 48 1.39 10.32 -3.98
N ASN A 49 0.22 9.70 -3.85
CA ASN A 49 -0.53 9.13 -4.96
C ASN A 49 0.27 8.18 -5.88
N VAL A 50 1.17 7.36 -5.30
CA VAL A 50 1.90 6.35 -6.07
C VAL A 50 0.93 5.35 -6.68
N ARG A 51 0.99 5.18 -8.01
CA ARG A 51 0.10 4.28 -8.76
C ARG A 51 0.87 3.56 -9.86
N HIS A 52 0.41 2.36 -10.19
CA HIS A 52 0.77 1.67 -11.42
C HIS A 52 -0.49 1.51 -12.29
N SER A 53 -0.31 1.43 -13.60
CA SER A 53 -1.36 1.16 -14.57
C SER A 53 -0.80 0.33 -15.74
N PRO A 54 -1.54 -0.66 -16.27
CA PRO A 54 -2.85 -1.16 -15.83
C PRO A 54 -2.83 -1.76 -14.42
N ILE A 55 -3.97 -1.77 -13.70
CA ILE A 55 -4.09 -2.34 -12.33
C ILE A 55 -3.76 -3.85 -12.32
N VAL A 56 -4.07 -4.55 -13.41
CA VAL A 56 -3.62 -5.93 -13.66
C VAL A 56 -3.02 -5.93 -15.07
N PRO A 57 -1.69 -5.78 -15.20
CA PRO A 57 -1.05 -5.77 -16.52
C PRO A 57 -1.05 -7.16 -17.14
N GLN A 58 -1.18 -7.21 -18.47
CA GLN A 58 -0.92 -8.43 -19.25
C GLN A 58 0.56 -8.53 -19.61
N SER A 59 1.01 -9.71 -20.04
CA SER A 59 2.40 -10.00 -20.37
C SER A 59 2.93 -9.22 -21.59
N SER A 60 2.03 -8.63 -22.37
CA SER A 60 2.34 -7.72 -23.47
C SER A 60 2.28 -6.25 -23.08
N SER A 61 1.81 -5.92 -21.87
CA SER A 61 1.57 -4.55 -21.43
C SER A 61 2.80 -3.96 -20.73
N ARG A 62 3.25 -2.80 -21.20
CA ARG A 62 4.13 -1.93 -20.39
C ARG A 62 3.35 -1.43 -19.17
N VAL A 63 4.07 -1.19 -18.08
CA VAL A 63 3.47 -0.67 -16.85
C VAL A 63 3.89 0.78 -16.66
N HIS A 64 2.90 1.64 -16.53
CA HIS A 64 3.09 3.05 -16.25
C HIS A 64 3.06 3.29 -14.74
N ILE A 65 4.13 3.84 -14.18
CA ILE A 65 4.23 4.24 -12.78
C ILE A 65 4.12 5.76 -12.70
N THR A 66 3.23 6.25 -11.83
CA THR A 66 3.08 7.68 -11.55
C THR A 66 3.19 7.98 -10.08
N VAL A 67 3.76 9.14 -9.74
CA VAL A 67 3.87 9.66 -8.38
C VAL A 67 3.73 11.17 -8.36
N ARG A 68 3.08 11.72 -7.33
CA ARG A 68 3.05 13.17 -7.09
C ARG A 68 4.05 13.54 -6.02
N LEU A 69 4.96 14.45 -6.35
CA LEU A 69 5.85 15.07 -5.38
C LEU A 69 5.26 16.41 -4.91
N VAL A 70 5.31 16.65 -3.60
CA VAL A 70 4.94 17.94 -2.99
C VAL A 70 6.04 18.36 -2.05
N ASP A 71 6.48 19.59 -2.20
CA ASP A 71 7.62 20.17 -1.50
C ASP A 71 7.41 21.68 -1.38
N GLU A 72 8.03 22.35 -0.40
CA GLU A 72 8.04 23.80 -0.33
C GLU A 72 8.74 24.44 -1.54
N GLN A 73 9.74 23.76 -2.10
CA GLN A 73 10.42 24.15 -3.32
C GLN A 73 10.06 23.22 -4.49
N LYS A 74 9.23 23.73 -5.41
CA LYS A 74 8.73 22.94 -6.55
C LYS A 74 9.77 22.61 -7.63
N THR A 75 10.93 23.23 -7.59
CA THR A 75 11.99 23.09 -8.60
C THR A 75 13.13 22.24 -8.07
N GLY A 76 13.73 21.40 -8.92
CA GLY A 76 14.86 20.54 -8.52
C GLY A 76 14.45 19.25 -7.82
N LEU A 77 13.15 18.92 -7.83
CA LEU A 77 12.63 17.64 -7.39
C LEU A 77 13.05 16.53 -8.36
N ALA A 78 13.45 15.39 -7.80
CA ALA A 78 13.73 14.18 -8.56
C ALA A 78 13.14 12.95 -7.87
N ALA A 79 12.68 11.99 -8.66
CA ALA A 79 12.21 10.69 -8.17
C ALA A 79 12.89 9.56 -8.94
N ASP A 80 13.29 8.52 -8.21
CA ASP A 80 13.80 7.26 -8.76
C ASP A 80 12.82 6.12 -8.40
N LEU A 81 12.46 5.31 -9.39
CA LEU A 81 11.78 4.03 -9.21
C LEU A 81 12.82 2.94 -9.00
N PHE A 82 12.62 2.16 -7.94
CA PHE A 82 13.33 0.91 -7.72
C PHE A 82 12.34 -0.23 -7.90
N TYR A 83 12.60 -1.14 -8.83
CA TYR A 83 11.70 -2.27 -9.10
C TYR A 83 12.46 -3.54 -9.41
N ARG A 84 11.86 -4.69 -9.11
CA ARG A 84 12.40 -6.02 -9.48
C ARG A 84 11.29 -7.03 -9.73
N PRO A 85 11.42 -7.91 -10.74
CA PRO A 85 10.56 -9.07 -10.85
C PRO A 85 10.95 -10.11 -9.79
N ASP A 86 10.03 -10.50 -8.92
CA ASP A 86 10.25 -11.54 -7.92
C ASP A 86 10.50 -12.91 -8.61
N PRO A 87 11.53 -13.69 -8.21
CA PRO A 87 12.37 -13.56 -7.02
C PRO A 87 13.78 -12.96 -7.26
N ALA A 88 13.95 -12.09 -8.26
CA ALA A 88 15.23 -11.42 -8.45
C ALA A 88 15.64 -10.65 -7.18
N GLU A 89 16.91 -10.71 -6.82
CA GLU A 89 17.42 -10.05 -5.62
C GLU A 89 17.71 -8.57 -5.87
N ASP A 90 18.28 -8.25 -7.02
CA ASP A 90 18.70 -6.88 -7.34
C ASP A 90 17.54 -6.02 -7.87
N TYR A 91 17.54 -4.76 -7.41
CA TYR A 91 16.62 -3.74 -7.92
C TYR A 91 17.18 -3.10 -9.18
N LEU A 92 16.34 -3.05 -10.22
CA LEU A 92 16.52 -2.13 -11.33
C LEU A 92 16.14 -0.72 -10.86
N THR A 93 16.90 0.28 -11.29
CA THR A 93 16.65 1.69 -10.97
C THR A 93 16.37 2.45 -12.25
N ALA A 94 15.32 3.27 -12.25
CA ALA A 94 14.99 4.14 -13.37
C ALA A 94 14.43 5.48 -12.87
N PRO A 95 14.84 6.62 -13.44
CA PRO A 95 14.31 7.92 -13.05
C PRO A 95 12.84 8.06 -13.50
N LEU A 96 12.01 8.69 -12.67
CA LEU A 96 10.72 9.21 -13.13
C LEU A 96 10.90 10.66 -13.60
N HIS A 97 10.09 11.05 -14.58
CA HIS A 97 10.18 12.35 -15.24
C HIS A 97 8.91 13.16 -15.03
N ASP A 98 9.06 14.48 -14.86
CA ASP A 98 8.01 15.50 -14.86
C ASP A 98 8.26 16.44 -16.07
N ASP A 99 8.20 15.86 -17.26
CA ASP A 99 8.51 16.47 -18.55
C ASP A 99 7.31 16.60 -19.49
N GLY A 100 6.15 16.07 -19.09
CA GLY A 100 4.91 16.08 -19.87
C GLY A 100 4.92 15.12 -21.06
N THR A 101 5.90 14.20 -21.14
CA THR A 101 6.05 13.22 -22.23
C THR A 101 6.00 11.76 -21.74
N HIS A 102 5.99 11.54 -20.42
CA HIS A 102 5.99 10.22 -19.81
C HIS A 102 4.63 9.80 -19.25
N GLY A 103 3.53 10.41 -19.72
CA GLY A 103 2.18 10.16 -19.18
C GLY A 103 1.93 10.88 -17.85
N ASP A 104 2.72 11.89 -17.58
CA ASP A 104 2.94 12.61 -16.33
C ASP A 104 2.27 13.98 -16.28
N GLY A 105 1.41 14.31 -17.24
CA GLY A 105 0.66 15.58 -17.23
C GLY A 105 1.41 16.70 -17.95
N LEU A 106 1.48 17.89 -17.34
CA LEU A 106 2.25 19.02 -17.87
C LEU A 106 3.63 19.03 -17.21
N ALA A 107 4.66 19.41 -17.97
CA ALA A 107 6.01 19.55 -17.43
C ALA A 107 6.05 20.51 -16.23
N GLY A 108 6.66 20.07 -15.14
CA GLY A 108 6.83 20.83 -13.90
C GLY A 108 5.56 20.95 -13.05
N ASP A 109 4.56 20.08 -13.25
CA ASP A 109 3.31 20.11 -12.46
C ASP A 109 3.41 19.31 -11.14
N GLY A 110 4.55 18.67 -10.90
CA GLY A 110 4.85 17.84 -9.74
C GLY A 110 4.31 16.42 -9.85
N LEU A 111 3.70 16.02 -10.97
CA LEU A 111 3.40 14.64 -11.30
C LEU A 111 4.56 14.06 -12.12
N PHE A 112 5.12 12.96 -11.64
CA PHE A 112 6.23 12.26 -12.27
C PHE A 112 5.72 10.94 -12.83
N GLY A 113 6.19 10.55 -14.02
CA GLY A 113 5.81 9.34 -14.73
C GLY A 113 7.00 8.53 -15.27
N LEU A 114 6.81 7.24 -15.44
CA LEU A 114 7.75 6.32 -16.09
C LEU A 114 7.04 5.07 -16.62
N PHE A 115 7.41 4.62 -17.82
CA PHE A 115 6.96 3.34 -18.37
C PHE A 115 8.04 2.26 -18.25
N ILE A 116 7.85 1.28 -17.37
CA ILE A 116 8.69 0.08 -17.27
C ILE A 116 8.25 -0.99 -18.28
N PRO A 117 9.18 -1.89 -18.70
CA PRO A 117 8.87 -2.94 -19.68
C PRO A 117 7.82 -3.94 -19.20
N ALA A 118 7.26 -4.69 -20.14
CA ALA A 118 6.36 -5.80 -19.85
C ALA A 118 7.12 -6.98 -19.24
N PHE A 119 6.45 -7.77 -18.39
CA PHE A 119 7.00 -8.96 -17.76
C PHE A 119 6.18 -10.20 -18.11
N PRO A 120 6.75 -11.42 -18.00
CA PRO A 120 6.01 -12.65 -18.26
C PRO A 120 4.76 -12.83 -17.40
N ASN A 121 3.80 -13.62 -17.90
CA ASN A 121 2.58 -13.96 -17.16
C ASN A 121 2.90 -14.58 -15.78
N GLY A 122 2.17 -14.16 -14.75
CA GLY A 122 2.32 -14.63 -13.38
C GLY A 122 3.44 -13.95 -12.58
N THR A 123 4.29 -13.14 -13.22
CA THR A 123 5.35 -12.38 -12.53
C THR A 123 4.75 -11.42 -11.51
N VAL A 124 5.23 -11.50 -10.28
CA VAL A 124 5.01 -10.45 -9.26
C VAL A 124 6.17 -9.47 -9.37
N VAL A 125 5.87 -8.17 -9.42
CA VAL A 125 6.88 -7.12 -9.43
C VAL A 125 6.76 -6.32 -8.15
N GLU A 126 7.88 -6.22 -7.46
CA GLU A 126 8.05 -5.43 -6.24
C GLU A 126 8.69 -4.10 -6.57
N PHE A 127 8.17 -3.00 -6.02
CA PHE A 127 8.73 -1.68 -6.28
C PHE A 127 8.53 -0.68 -5.13
N TYR A 128 9.38 0.35 -5.12
CA TYR A 128 9.28 1.51 -4.23
C TYR A 128 9.83 2.76 -4.92
N ILE A 129 9.55 3.93 -4.33
CA ILE A 129 10.00 5.23 -4.83
C ILE A 129 10.96 5.85 -3.82
N ARG A 130 12.00 6.52 -4.33
CA ARG A 130 12.81 7.48 -3.57
C ARG A 130 12.71 8.85 -4.24
N ALA A 131 12.38 9.88 -3.47
CA ALA A 131 12.36 11.26 -3.92
C ALA A 131 13.46 12.06 -3.22
N ARG A 132 13.96 13.10 -3.90
CA ARG A 132 14.92 14.06 -3.38
C ARG A 132 14.61 15.47 -3.88
N ASP A 133 14.93 16.48 -3.09
CA ASP A 133 14.93 17.89 -3.48
C ASP A 133 16.30 18.33 -4.02
N ALA A 134 16.45 19.63 -4.30
CA ALA A 134 17.68 20.23 -4.81
C ALA A 134 18.82 20.24 -3.77
N GLN A 135 18.48 20.18 -2.48
CA GLN A 135 19.36 20.17 -1.32
C GLN A 135 19.71 18.75 -0.87
N ALA A 136 19.23 17.74 -1.61
CA ALA A 136 19.41 16.32 -1.37
C ALA A 136 18.74 15.76 -0.11
N HIS A 137 17.76 16.45 0.49
CA HIS A 137 16.89 15.79 1.46
C HIS A 137 16.07 14.72 0.73
N SER A 138 16.00 13.53 1.32
CA SER A 138 15.42 12.37 0.64
C SER A 138 14.34 11.70 1.47
N ARG A 139 13.33 11.21 0.76
CA ARG A 139 12.26 10.40 1.30
C ARG A 139 12.07 9.16 0.48
N ILE A 140 11.61 8.11 1.14
CA ILE A 140 11.32 6.82 0.56
C ILE A 140 9.87 6.48 0.83
N TYR A 141 9.19 5.90 -0.17
CA TYR A 141 7.84 5.36 -0.01
C TYR A 141 7.75 3.95 -0.61
N PRO A 142 7.19 2.97 0.11
CA PRO A 142 6.70 3.05 1.49
C PRO A 142 7.81 3.24 2.52
N ALA A 143 7.54 3.97 3.61
CA ALA A 143 8.51 4.24 4.68
C ALA A 143 8.58 3.10 5.71
N VAL A 144 8.58 1.85 5.24
CA VAL A 144 8.57 0.65 6.09
C VAL A 144 9.90 -0.09 5.95
N ALA A 145 10.84 0.24 6.83
CA ALA A 145 12.06 -0.52 7.04
C ALA A 145 11.90 -1.41 8.28
N VAL A 146 12.41 -2.64 8.23
CA VAL A 146 12.59 -3.50 9.40
C VAL A 146 14.06 -3.41 9.82
N GLN A 147 14.42 -3.92 11.01
CA GLN A 147 15.81 -4.06 11.44
C GLN A 147 16.67 -4.66 10.31
N GLU A 148 17.89 -4.14 10.13
CA GLU A 148 18.84 -4.49 9.06
C GLU A 148 18.53 -3.95 7.65
N ASP A 149 17.78 -2.83 7.54
CA ASP A 149 17.48 -2.11 6.28
C ASP A 149 16.78 -2.94 5.17
N ALA A 150 16.44 -4.20 5.47
CA ALA A 150 15.67 -5.05 4.58
C ALA A 150 14.22 -4.58 4.57
N ARG A 151 13.80 -4.00 3.45
CA ARG A 151 12.41 -3.58 3.26
C ARG A 151 11.50 -4.80 3.14
N ARG A 152 10.42 -4.82 3.93
CA ARG A 152 9.46 -5.94 3.98
C ARG A 152 8.06 -5.57 3.46
N ALA A 153 7.78 -4.29 3.19
CA ALA A 153 6.44 -3.84 2.79
C ALA A 153 6.48 -2.88 1.58
N ASN A 154 7.13 -3.31 0.49
CA ASN A 154 7.09 -2.58 -0.77
C ASN A 154 5.75 -2.78 -1.50
N LEU A 155 5.54 -1.96 -2.52
CA LEU A 155 4.35 -2.01 -3.38
C LEU A 155 4.48 -3.19 -4.35
N LEU A 156 3.37 -3.85 -4.66
CA LEU A 156 3.35 -5.04 -5.49
C LEU A 156 2.34 -4.90 -6.63
N TYR A 157 2.67 -5.46 -7.79
CA TYR A 157 1.69 -5.81 -8.81
C TYR A 157 1.96 -7.20 -9.36
N GLN A 158 0.98 -7.78 -10.02
CA GLN A 158 1.09 -9.09 -10.65
C GLN A 158 0.64 -9.02 -12.10
N VAL A 159 1.47 -9.54 -13.00
CA VAL A 159 1.09 -9.76 -14.39
C VAL A 159 0.14 -10.95 -14.48
N ASP A 160 -0.98 -10.78 -15.15
CA ASP A 160 -1.94 -11.86 -15.35
C ASP A 160 -2.65 -11.74 -16.72
N ASP A 161 -2.48 -12.78 -17.54
CA ASP A 161 -3.10 -12.90 -18.85
C ASP A 161 -4.50 -13.53 -18.80
N SER A 162 -4.94 -13.97 -17.62
CA SER A 162 -6.28 -14.55 -17.46
C SER A 162 -7.37 -13.54 -17.81
N LEU A 163 -8.38 -14.04 -18.51
CA LEU A 163 -9.55 -13.25 -18.84
C LEU A 163 -10.36 -12.96 -17.58
N ALA A 164 -10.71 -11.69 -17.44
CA ALA A 164 -11.58 -11.21 -16.37
C ALA A 164 -13.01 -11.74 -16.58
N ASP A 165 -13.50 -12.57 -15.66
CA ASP A 165 -14.93 -12.86 -15.51
C ASP A 165 -15.55 -11.89 -14.51
N ASP A 166 -16.48 -11.05 -14.97
CA ASP A 166 -17.17 -10.02 -14.17
C ASP A 166 -18.52 -10.49 -13.63
N SER A 167 -18.87 -11.77 -13.80
CA SER A 167 -20.12 -12.35 -13.28
C SER A 167 -20.19 -12.33 -11.74
N LEU A 168 -19.04 -12.34 -11.06
CA LEU A 168 -18.91 -12.31 -9.61
C LEU A 168 -17.83 -11.32 -9.15
N PRO A 169 -17.97 -10.76 -7.93
CA PRO A 169 -16.87 -10.07 -7.26
C PRO A 169 -15.60 -10.92 -7.24
N PHE A 170 -14.49 -10.34 -7.67
CA PHE A 170 -13.18 -10.99 -7.67
C PHE A 170 -12.20 -10.19 -6.82
N PHE A 171 -11.50 -10.89 -5.92
CA PHE A 171 -10.46 -10.32 -5.08
C PHE A 171 -9.11 -10.99 -5.35
N ARG A 172 -8.09 -10.18 -5.63
CA ARG A 172 -6.69 -10.63 -5.76
C ARG A 172 -5.90 -10.13 -4.57
N ILE A 173 -5.13 -11.04 -3.99
CA ILE A 173 -4.14 -10.74 -2.96
C ILE A 173 -2.78 -11.07 -3.56
N ILE A 174 -1.92 -10.07 -3.65
CA ILE A 174 -0.57 -10.17 -4.25
C ILE A 174 0.45 -10.10 -3.12
N MET A 175 1.38 -11.04 -3.12
CA MET A 175 2.50 -11.15 -2.18
C MET A 175 3.74 -11.56 -2.97
N THR A 176 4.93 -11.26 -2.48
CA THR A 176 6.15 -11.89 -3.01
C THR A 176 6.10 -13.40 -2.76
N LYS A 177 6.85 -14.17 -3.54
CA LYS A 177 6.93 -15.63 -3.42
C LYS A 177 7.41 -16.04 -2.03
N ALA A 178 8.46 -15.40 -1.52
CA ALA A 178 9.00 -15.69 -0.19
C ALA A 178 7.95 -15.46 0.90
N GLU A 179 7.24 -14.33 0.86
CA GLU A 179 6.20 -13.98 1.82
C GLU A 179 5.00 -14.94 1.73
N ARG A 180 4.58 -15.28 0.51
CA ARG A 180 3.50 -16.26 0.25
C ARG A 180 3.87 -17.65 0.75
N ASP A 181 5.08 -18.13 0.47
CA ASP A 181 5.55 -19.44 0.89
C ASP A 181 5.65 -19.52 2.42
N TYR A 182 6.16 -18.45 3.06
CA TYR A 182 6.16 -18.32 4.52
C TYR A 182 4.73 -18.35 5.07
N PHE A 183 3.83 -17.52 4.55
CA PHE A 183 2.43 -17.47 4.97
C PHE A 183 1.76 -18.84 4.87
N LEU A 184 1.88 -19.52 3.73
CA LEU A 184 1.30 -20.84 3.49
C LEU A 184 1.90 -21.92 4.41
N SER A 185 3.20 -21.84 4.70
CA SER A 185 3.86 -22.74 5.65
C SER A 185 3.31 -22.53 7.08
N MET A 186 3.14 -21.27 7.48
CA MET A 186 2.61 -20.87 8.78
C MET A 186 1.16 -21.36 8.95
N VAL A 187 0.28 -21.14 7.96
CA VAL A 187 -1.13 -21.55 8.09
C VAL A 187 -1.35 -23.05 8.04
N LYS A 188 -0.44 -23.81 7.42
CA LYS A 188 -0.50 -25.28 7.42
C LYS A 188 0.06 -25.89 8.71
N ASN A 189 1.00 -25.22 9.37
CA ASN A 189 1.61 -25.68 10.61
C ASN A 189 0.59 -25.66 11.79
N SER A 190 0.65 -26.67 12.68
CA SER A 190 -0.27 -26.81 13.82
C SER A 190 -0.12 -25.71 14.87
N THR A 191 1.08 -25.20 15.11
CA THR A 191 1.33 -24.07 16.01
C THR A 191 1.21 -22.74 15.25
N GLY A 192 1.76 -22.68 14.04
CA GLY A 192 1.77 -21.48 13.21
C GLY A 192 0.38 -20.97 12.82
N ARG A 193 -0.61 -21.86 12.63
CA ARG A 193 -1.96 -21.46 12.17
C ARG A 193 -2.70 -20.54 13.14
N PHE A 194 -2.34 -20.55 14.42
CA PHE A 194 -2.92 -19.67 15.44
C PHE A 194 -2.21 -18.31 15.54
N SER A 195 -1.12 -18.11 14.80
CA SER A 195 -0.46 -16.83 14.69
C SER A 195 -1.40 -15.77 14.13
N ASP A 196 -1.34 -14.57 14.71
CA ASP A 196 -1.97 -13.36 14.17
C ASP A 196 -0.99 -12.51 13.36
N ALA A 197 0.17 -13.08 12.98
CA ALA A 197 1.14 -12.44 12.09
C ALA A 197 0.46 -12.01 10.78
N ARG A 198 0.79 -10.79 10.37
CA ARG A 198 0.29 -10.12 9.19
C ARG A 198 1.41 -10.02 8.17
N MET A 199 1.05 -10.24 6.93
CA MET A 199 1.96 -10.21 5.80
C MET A 199 1.58 -9.07 4.88
N ASN A 200 2.58 -8.35 4.37
CA ASN A 200 2.35 -7.28 3.41
C ASN A 200 1.78 -7.85 2.10
N ALA A 201 0.79 -7.16 1.57
CA ALA A 201 0.16 -7.50 0.31
C ALA A 201 -0.32 -6.26 -0.45
N THR A 202 -0.60 -6.48 -1.72
CA THR A 202 -1.47 -5.58 -2.50
C THR A 202 -2.80 -6.27 -2.75
N PHE A 203 -3.89 -5.56 -2.45
CA PHE A 203 -5.25 -6.03 -2.64
C PHE A 203 -5.87 -5.35 -3.86
N ILE A 204 -6.43 -6.15 -4.77
CA ILE A 204 -7.20 -5.66 -5.91
C ILE A 204 -8.62 -6.23 -5.82
N SER A 205 -9.62 -5.35 -5.88
CA SER A 205 -11.03 -5.72 -5.98
C SER A 205 -11.56 -5.42 -7.36
N ARG A 206 -12.30 -6.35 -7.93
CA ARG A 206 -13.05 -6.19 -9.18
C ARG A 206 -14.51 -6.51 -8.93
N MET A 207 -15.37 -5.52 -9.06
CA MET A 207 -16.81 -5.63 -8.78
C MET A 207 -17.58 -4.75 -9.76
N SER A 208 -18.60 -5.30 -10.43
CA SER A 208 -19.46 -4.57 -11.37
C SER A 208 -18.67 -3.82 -12.46
N GLY A 209 -17.67 -4.47 -13.06
CA GLY A 209 -16.80 -3.89 -14.10
C GLY A 209 -15.82 -2.81 -13.61
N LYS A 210 -15.75 -2.53 -12.30
CA LYS A 210 -14.78 -1.59 -11.72
C LYS A 210 -13.66 -2.33 -11.01
N GLN A 211 -12.42 -1.89 -11.24
CA GLN A 211 -11.24 -2.36 -10.53
C GLN A 211 -10.73 -1.28 -9.58
N GLU A 212 -10.40 -1.68 -8.36
CA GLU A 212 -9.73 -0.83 -7.38
C GLU A 212 -8.52 -1.56 -6.81
N ILE A 213 -7.49 -0.78 -6.45
CA ILE A 213 -6.27 -1.26 -5.84
C ILE A 213 -6.06 -0.61 -4.47
N ARG A 214 -5.54 -1.38 -3.52
CA ARG A 214 -5.05 -0.94 -2.22
C ARG A 214 -3.69 -1.58 -1.98
N TYR A 215 -2.65 -0.74 -1.94
CA TYR A 215 -1.33 -1.17 -1.51
C TYR A 215 -1.25 -1.23 0.01
N LEU A 216 -0.18 -1.81 0.52
CA LEU A 216 0.10 -1.89 1.97
C LEU A 216 -1.08 -2.50 2.73
N ALA A 217 -1.80 -3.42 2.07
CA ALA A 217 -2.83 -4.20 2.71
C ALA A 217 -2.14 -5.31 3.50
N ASP A 218 -2.66 -5.60 4.68
CA ASP A 218 -2.13 -6.66 5.53
C ASP A 218 -3.04 -7.88 5.45
N ILE A 219 -2.46 -9.07 5.30
CA ILE A 219 -3.20 -10.34 5.26
C ILE A 219 -2.79 -11.22 6.41
N ARG A 220 -3.78 -11.81 7.09
CA ARG A 220 -3.56 -12.85 8.09
C ARG A 220 -4.59 -13.95 8.04
N ASN A 221 -4.21 -15.11 8.57
CA ASN A 221 -5.16 -16.20 8.82
C ASN A 221 -6.18 -15.78 9.89
N ARG A 222 -7.41 -16.27 9.76
CA ARG A 222 -8.51 -15.93 10.66
C ARG A 222 -9.31 -17.16 11.07
N GLY A 223 -9.86 -17.07 12.29
CA GLY A 223 -10.78 -18.04 12.87
C GLY A 223 -10.34 -18.43 14.27
N ASN A 224 -11.00 -19.42 14.85
CA ASN A 224 -10.45 -20.18 15.97
C ASN A 224 -10.45 -21.67 15.58
N GLY A 225 -11.60 -22.34 15.76
CA GLY A 225 -11.80 -23.71 15.28
C GLY A 225 -11.88 -23.89 13.76
N SER A 226 -11.75 -22.82 12.96
CA SER A 226 -11.75 -22.88 11.49
C SER A 226 -10.40 -22.56 10.86
N ARG A 227 -9.38 -22.19 11.65
CA ARG A 227 -8.06 -21.74 11.14
C ARG A 227 -7.28 -22.81 10.37
N TRP A 228 -7.68 -24.07 10.52
CA TRP A 228 -7.09 -25.25 9.91
C TRP A 228 -7.89 -25.78 8.71
N LYS A 229 -9.06 -25.21 8.43
CA LYS A 229 -9.91 -25.66 7.32
C LYS A 229 -9.40 -25.10 5.99
N THR A 230 -9.58 -25.86 4.92
CA THR A 230 -9.21 -25.48 3.55
C THR A 230 -10.49 -25.31 2.71
N PRO A 231 -10.68 -24.19 1.99
CA PRO A 231 -9.83 -23.00 2.01
C PRO A 231 -9.90 -22.29 3.38
N ASN A 232 -8.81 -21.61 3.76
CA ASN A 232 -8.72 -20.84 5.01
C ASN A 232 -9.61 -19.59 4.96
N ASN A 233 -9.95 -19.07 6.13
CA ASN A 233 -10.53 -17.73 6.23
C ASN A 233 -9.39 -16.72 6.38
N PHE A 234 -9.49 -15.58 5.70
CA PHE A 234 -8.52 -14.51 5.79
C PHE A 234 -9.15 -13.24 6.34
N ARG A 235 -8.33 -12.43 7.01
CA ARG A 235 -8.63 -11.03 7.26
C ARG A 235 -7.68 -10.18 6.44
N VAL A 236 -8.26 -9.18 5.78
CA VAL A 236 -7.53 -8.12 5.08
C VAL A 236 -7.71 -6.85 5.90
N ASP A 237 -6.62 -6.20 6.27
CA ASP A 237 -6.61 -4.88 6.88
C ASP A 237 -6.04 -3.88 5.85
N PHE A 238 -6.58 -2.66 5.81
CA PHE A 238 -6.18 -1.58 4.91
C PHE A 238 -5.59 -0.43 5.73
N PRO A 239 -4.64 0.35 5.17
CA PRO A 239 -4.18 1.57 5.81
C PRO A 239 -5.35 2.52 6.10
N SER A 240 -5.33 3.17 7.27
CA SER A 240 -6.41 4.06 7.73
C SER A 240 -6.56 5.33 6.88
N ASP A 241 -5.51 5.71 6.15
CA ASP A 241 -5.52 6.83 5.21
C ASP A 241 -6.14 6.47 3.85
N THR A 242 -6.29 5.17 3.54
CA THR A 242 -6.79 4.66 2.26
C THR A 242 -7.76 3.48 2.43
N PRO A 243 -8.87 3.66 3.18
CA PRO A 243 -9.83 2.58 3.41
C PRO A 243 -10.45 2.07 2.09
N TRP A 244 -10.91 0.82 2.12
CA TRP A 244 -11.64 0.21 1.01
C TRP A 244 -13.14 0.40 1.26
N HIS A 245 -13.84 1.16 0.41
CA HIS A 245 -15.27 1.52 0.59
C HIS A 245 -15.63 2.01 2.01
N GLY A 246 -14.73 2.78 2.64
CA GLY A 246 -14.93 3.33 3.98
C GLY A 246 -14.64 2.37 5.14
N VAL A 247 -14.16 1.14 4.86
CA VAL A 247 -13.73 0.19 5.89
C VAL A 247 -12.21 0.00 5.88
N GLU A 248 -11.64 -0.12 7.07
CA GLU A 248 -10.21 -0.42 7.28
C GLU A 248 -9.92 -1.93 7.33
N LYS A 249 -10.96 -2.77 7.27
CA LYS A 249 -10.80 -4.22 7.30
C LYS A 249 -11.97 -4.96 6.68
N ILE A 250 -11.69 -6.13 6.10
CA ILE A 250 -12.69 -7.10 5.65
C ILE A 250 -12.31 -8.51 6.07
N ASN A 251 -13.33 -9.37 6.20
CA ASN A 251 -13.14 -10.79 6.46
C ASN A 251 -13.55 -11.60 5.22
N LEU A 252 -12.63 -12.39 4.70
CA LEU A 252 -12.87 -13.32 3.60
C LEU A 252 -13.08 -14.72 4.20
N ASN A 253 -14.34 -15.12 4.35
CA ASN A 253 -14.70 -16.42 4.91
C ASN A 253 -14.92 -17.44 3.80
N ALA A 254 -14.12 -18.51 3.80
CA ALA A 254 -14.27 -19.65 2.91
C ALA A 254 -15.15 -20.76 3.51
N GLN A 255 -15.46 -20.67 4.81
CA GLN A 255 -16.22 -21.67 5.55
C GLN A 255 -17.64 -21.19 5.84
N TYR A 256 -18.64 -21.97 5.43
CA TYR A 256 -20.08 -21.69 5.60
C TYR A 256 -20.55 -20.29 5.15
N PRO A 257 -20.11 -19.76 3.99
CA PRO A 257 -20.48 -18.40 3.55
C PRO A 257 -22.01 -18.22 3.40
N HIS A 258 -22.73 -19.29 3.03
CA HIS A 258 -24.18 -19.28 2.90
C HIS A 258 -24.91 -19.08 4.24
N ILE A 259 -24.42 -19.66 5.35
CA ILE A 259 -25.03 -19.50 6.68
C ILE A 259 -24.77 -18.08 7.21
N GLN A 260 -23.59 -17.54 6.96
CA GLN A 260 -23.24 -16.18 7.38
C GLN A 260 -24.02 -15.12 6.58
N LEU A 261 -24.19 -15.32 5.27
CA LEU A 261 -25.03 -14.46 4.44
C LEU A 261 -26.50 -14.52 4.89
N LEU A 262 -27.02 -15.73 5.14
CA LEU A 262 -28.38 -15.91 5.64
C LEU A 262 -28.57 -15.25 7.01
N GLY A 263 -27.62 -15.43 7.93
CA GLY A 263 -27.64 -14.79 9.25
C GLY A 263 -27.58 -13.27 9.16
N SER A 264 -26.70 -12.72 8.30
CA SER A 264 -26.61 -11.28 8.05
C SER A 264 -27.90 -10.72 7.44
N ALA A 265 -28.46 -11.40 6.44
CA ALA A 265 -29.71 -11.00 5.79
C ALA A 265 -30.90 -11.03 6.76
N LEU A 266 -30.98 -12.05 7.63
CA LEU A 266 -32.01 -12.15 8.67
C LEU A 266 -31.86 -11.04 9.72
N CYS A 267 -30.64 -10.74 10.15
CA CYS A 267 -30.39 -9.64 11.09
C CYS A 267 -30.73 -8.28 10.47
N GLN A 268 -30.38 -8.04 9.20
CA GLN A 268 -30.78 -6.83 8.47
C GLN A 268 -32.31 -6.73 8.33
N GLN A 269 -33.01 -7.82 7.99
CA GLN A 269 -34.48 -7.85 7.93
C GLN A 269 -35.12 -7.63 9.31
N ALA A 270 -34.47 -8.05 10.39
CA ALA A 270 -34.92 -7.81 11.76
C ALA A 270 -34.57 -6.41 12.29
N GLY A 271 -33.97 -5.53 11.47
CA GLY A 271 -33.57 -4.17 11.87
C GLY A 271 -32.38 -4.13 12.83
N LEU A 272 -31.65 -5.23 12.98
CA LEU A 272 -30.43 -5.29 13.77
C LEU A 272 -29.25 -4.87 12.90
N LEU A 273 -28.48 -3.89 13.39
CA LEU A 273 -27.23 -3.49 12.73
C LEU A 273 -26.27 -4.69 12.74
N VAL A 274 -25.99 -5.22 11.56
CA VAL A 274 -24.94 -6.21 11.36
C VAL A 274 -23.63 -5.44 11.22
N SER A 275 -22.87 -5.37 12.32
CA SER A 275 -21.51 -4.80 12.37
C SER A 275 -20.46 -5.79 11.92
#